data_AF-A0A9D4LM23-F1
#
_entry.id   AF-A0A9D4LM23-F1
#
_cell.length_a   1.000
_cell.length_b   1.000
_cell.length_c   1.000
_cell.angle_alpha   90.00
_cell.angle_beta   90.00
_cell.angle_gamma   90.00
#
_symmetry.space_group_name_H-M   'P 1'
#
loop_
_entity.id
_entity.type
_entity.pdbx_description
1 polymer ?
#
loop_
_entity_poly.entity_id
_entity_poly.type
_entity_poly.pdbx_seq_one_letter_code
_entity_poly.pdbx_strand_id
1 'polypeptide(L)'
;MKFRQVVSVLLLAWLFVITYMIMSNFKSTNDTNQRNEIQLQRALEELEKLRTHNTELKFLNAKERSTNQATAQELTSLKERLEIAQRQLVHSTTQPEVRGGPKFEYEVMRREVERVTEEYNLYVQAKLTQIKENASDPALVSEVNTIIEISADIHKMMKNDQSRLANAVDGDVDWRKREALRLTDLVQRRLDYLQNPTDCDKAKKIVCNPGKACGCGCRLHHVTYCLIMAYATQRTLILHSEDLGYAFQGWESVFLSISKTCRSTVGQTTTRWGPNSMTDDSQVIELPTLDNLSPRPSFLPLAIPEDIADRLTRVHGDPSAWWVGQFVTYLTRPNAMMRKFLNESKEKLGFVNPIVGVHVRRTDKIGTEAKFHSIDEYMRYANEWFDIYQKQHPGVQRRVYLASDDPGVLHEAKQKYPNYTFVSDNEVSRTAGLGDRFTNASLHGIILDIYLLSRCDFIVCTFSSNVCRVSYELMMPLHGDPSIRFKSLDDLYYFHGQNAHNVLAIEDHQSRHDGEISFNVGDIVGVAGNHWDGYSMGTHVKTGRSGLFPSYKFVNIIERVKMPTYHEEPDL
;
A
#
# COMPACT_ATOMS: atom_id res chain seq x y z
N MET A 1 21.63 -74.58 21.73
CA MET A 1 22.27 -73.31 22.13
C MET A 1 21.39 -72.64 23.17
N LYS A 2 21.96 -72.30 24.33
CA LYS A 2 21.23 -72.07 25.59
C LYS A 2 20.78 -70.61 25.67
N PHE A 3 19.53 -70.39 26.08
CA PHE A 3 18.85 -69.09 26.35
C PHE A 3 19.75 -67.97 26.91
N ARG A 4 20.75 -68.33 27.72
CA ARG A 4 21.80 -67.43 28.23
C ARG A 4 22.57 -66.66 27.15
N GLN A 5 22.85 -67.26 25.99
CA GLN A 5 23.59 -66.59 24.90
C GLN A 5 22.76 -65.50 24.23
N VAL A 6 21.44 -65.71 24.09
CA VAL A 6 20.53 -64.71 23.48
C VAL A 6 20.36 -63.50 24.40
N VAL A 7 20.23 -63.74 25.72
CA VAL A 7 20.13 -62.66 26.71
C VAL A 7 21.42 -61.83 26.77
N SER A 8 22.60 -62.46 26.68
CA SER A 8 23.87 -61.73 26.65
C SER A 8 24.03 -60.86 25.40
N VAL A 9 23.58 -61.34 24.23
CA VAL A 9 23.63 -60.55 22.98
C VAL A 9 22.66 -59.35 23.05
N LEU A 10 21.46 -59.55 23.61
CA LEU A 10 20.49 -58.45 23.78
C LEU A 10 20.98 -57.40 24.78
N LEU A 11 21.63 -57.80 25.88
CA LEU A 11 22.24 -56.87 26.84
C LEU A 11 23.38 -56.07 26.21
N LEU A 12 24.23 -56.70 25.39
CA LEU A 12 25.29 -56.01 24.66
C LEU A 12 24.75 -55.02 23.63
N ALA A 13 23.70 -55.40 22.89
CA ALA A 13 23.03 -54.51 21.95
C ALA A 13 22.38 -53.31 22.66
N TRP A 14 21.75 -53.54 23.82
CA TRP A 14 21.14 -52.47 24.62
C TRP A 14 22.20 -51.50 25.18
N LEU A 15 23.33 -52.03 25.64
CA LEU A 15 24.44 -51.21 26.14
C LEU A 15 25.05 -50.36 25.02
N PHE A 16 25.13 -50.90 23.80
CA PHE A 16 25.60 -50.16 22.62
C PHE A 16 24.67 -48.99 22.26
N VAL A 17 23.35 -49.21 22.31
CA VAL A 17 22.34 -48.16 22.05
C VAL A 17 22.43 -47.04 23.09
N ILE A 18 22.62 -47.37 24.37
CA ILE A 18 22.79 -46.37 25.43
C ILE A 18 24.08 -45.57 25.23
N THR A 19 25.20 -46.24 24.94
CA THR A 19 26.47 -45.53 24.69
C THR A 19 26.38 -44.62 23.46
N TYR A 20 25.66 -45.04 22.42
CA TYR A 20 25.44 -44.23 21.23
C TYR A 20 24.59 -43.00 21.52
N MET A 21 23.49 -43.14 22.29
CA MET A 21 22.64 -42.01 22.68
C MET A 21 23.36 -41.01 23.60
N ILE A 22 24.24 -41.49 24.49
CA ILE A 22 25.05 -40.61 25.35
C ILE A 22 26.07 -39.84 24.49
N MET A 23 26.76 -40.52 23.55
CA MET A 23 27.72 -39.85 22.66
C MET A 23 27.05 -38.86 21.70
N SER A 24 25.85 -39.17 21.18
CA SER A 24 25.12 -38.25 20.27
C SER A 24 24.65 -36.99 21.01
N ASN A 25 24.16 -37.13 22.24
CA ASN A 25 23.76 -35.98 23.06
C ASN A 25 24.97 -35.14 23.48
N PHE A 26 26.10 -35.74 23.86
CA PHE A 26 27.32 -34.98 24.15
C PHE A 26 27.85 -34.22 22.93
N LYS A 27 27.76 -34.81 21.73
CA LYS A 27 28.17 -34.14 20.48
C LYS A 27 27.26 -32.96 20.13
N SER A 28 25.94 -33.12 20.24
CA SER A 28 24.97 -32.04 19.99
C SER A 28 25.12 -30.88 20.99
N THR A 29 25.38 -31.19 22.26
CA THR A 29 25.55 -30.17 23.30
C THR A 29 26.87 -29.42 23.12
N ASN A 30 27.95 -30.10 22.76
CA ASN A 30 29.24 -29.45 22.47
C ASN A 30 29.20 -28.58 21.20
N ASP A 31 28.55 -29.02 20.11
CA ASP A 31 28.41 -28.20 18.90
C ASP A 31 27.56 -26.94 19.15
N THR A 32 26.57 -27.03 20.03
CA THR A 32 25.69 -25.89 20.38
C THR A 32 26.41 -24.90 21.31
N ASN A 33 27.15 -25.41 22.30
CA ASN A 33 27.98 -24.57 23.17
C ASN A 33 29.11 -23.88 22.38
N GLN A 34 29.75 -24.58 21.44
CA GLN A 34 30.80 -24.00 20.60
C GLN A 34 30.25 -22.93 19.64
N ARG A 35 29.06 -23.12 19.07
CA ARG A 35 28.38 -22.08 18.28
C ARG A 35 28.01 -20.86 19.12
N ASN A 36 27.52 -21.07 20.34
CA ASN A 36 27.17 -19.99 21.26
C ASN A 36 28.41 -19.20 21.71
N GLU A 37 29.54 -19.86 21.97
CA GLU A 37 30.82 -19.19 22.29
C GLU A 37 31.35 -18.38 21.10
N ILE A 38 31.25 -18.89 19.87
CA ILE A 38 31.66 -18.15 18.67
C ILE A 38 30.76 -16.93 18.44
N GLN A 39 29.44 -17.06 18.65
CA GLN A 39 28.51 -15.93 18.57
C GLN A 39 28.79 -14.88 19.65
N LEU A 40 29.10 -15.31 20.88
CA LEU A 40 29.46 -14.42 21.98
C LEU A 40 30.79 -13.70 21.71
N GLN A 41 31.79 -14.38 21.16
CA GLN A 41 33.06 -13.76 20.78
C GLN A 41 32.87 -12.72 19.67
N ARG A 42 32.06 -13.01 18.64
CA ARG A 42 31.73 -12.01 17.59
C ARG A 42 30.99 -10.81 18.17
N ALA A 43 30.04 -11.03 19.08
CA ALA A 43 29.31 -9.94 19.73
C ALA A 43 30.24 -9.06 20.60
N LEU A 44 31.22 -9.67 21.29
CA LEU A 44 32.23 -8.94 22.05
C LEU A 44 33.19 -8.16 21.14
N GLU A 45 33.57 -8.72 20.00
CA GLU A 45 34.44 -8.07 19.01
C GLU A 45 33.73 -6.89 18.33
N GLU A 46 32.43 -7.00 18.06
CA GLU A 46 31.61 -5.88 17.59
C GLU A 46 31.45 -4.80 18.67
N LEU A 47 31.25 -5.18 19.93
CA LEU A 47 31.22 -4.26 21.07
C LEU A 47 32.53 -3.50 21.22
N GLU A 48 33.66 -4.17 21.01
CA GLU A 48 34.98 -3.54 21.05
C GLU A 48 35.17 -2.59 19.86
N LYS A 49 34.78 -2.99 18.63
CA LYS A 49 34.78 -2.09 17.45
C LYS A 49 33.90 -0.86 17.66
N LEU A 50 32.74 -1.01 18.27
CA LEU A 50 31.83 0.09 18.62
C LEU A 50 32.42 0.98 19.70
N ARG A 51 33.13 0.41 20.68
CA ARG A 51 33.85 1.17 21.71
C ARG A 51 34.99 1.98 21.09
N THR A 52 35.74 1.39 20.15
CA THR A 52 36.83 2.06 19.42
C THR A 52 36.28 3.19 18.55
N HIS A 53 35.20 2.97 17.81
CA HIS A 53 34.50 4.03 17.06
C HIS A 53 33.98 5.14 17.97
N ASN A 54 33.46 4.80 19.16
CA ASN A 54 33.04 5.80 20.14
C ASN A 54 34.21 6.61 20.69
N THR A 55 35.37 5.99 20.94
CA THR A 55 36.57 6.72 21.35
C THR A 55 37.14 7.58 20.24
N GLU A 56 37.07 7.13 18.99
CA GLU A 56 37.50 7.89 17.81
C GLU A 56 36.58 9.08 17.54
N LEU A 57 35.26 8.91 17.66
CA LEU A 57 34.27 10.01 17.64
C LEU A 57 34.47 11.01 18.79
N LYS A 58 34.87 10.54 19.98
CA LYS A 58 35.24 11.43 21.10
C LYS A 58 36.54 12.19 20.82
N PHE A 59 37.50 11.57 20.14
CA PHE A 59 38.76 12.20 19.74
C PHE A 59 38.55 13.23 18.62
N LEU A 60 37.69 12.92 17.64
CA LEU A 60 37.25 13.86 16.59
C LEU A 60 36.50 15.05 17.20
N ASN A 61 35.59 14.82 18.16
CA ASN A 61 34.94 15.89 18.93
C ASN A 61 35.92 16.72 19.78
N ALA A 62 37.01 16.12 20.27
CA ALA A 62 38.03 16.84 21.02
C ALA A 62 38.91 17.72 20.11
N LYS A 63 39.10 17.30 18.85
CA LYS A 63 39.82 18.06 17.82
C LYS A 63 38.99 19.20 17.21
N GLU A 64 37.67 19.12 17.30
CA GLU A 64 36.71 20.16 16.84
C GLU A 64 36.42 21.24 17.91
N ARG A 65 36.95 21.09 19.13
CA ARG A 65 36.79 22.03 20.25
C ARG A 65 37.65 23.31 20.17
N SER A 66 38.18 23.63 19.00
CA SER A 66 38.77 24.93 18.73
C SER A 66 38.01 25.71 17.65
N THR A 67 36.68 25.64 17.62
CA THR A 67 35.86 26.73 17.04
C THR A 67 34.39 26.64 17.46
N ASN A 68 33.89 27.75 18.01
CA ASN A 68 32.49 28.19 18.16
C ASN A 68 31.58 27.58 19.27
N GLN A 69 31.13 28.50 20.13
CA GLN A 69 30.20 28.37 21.26
C GLN A 69 28.72 28.10 20.88
N ALA A 70 28.41 27.76 19.63
CA ALA A 70 27.03 27.52 19.18
C ALA A 70 26.53 26.08 19.46
N THR A 71 27.41 25.14 19.81
CA THR A 71 27.10 23.71 19.92
C THR A 71 26.52 23.28 21.27
N ALA A 72 26.57 24.11 22.32
CA ALA A 72 26.16 23.68 23.66
C ALA A 72 24.65 23.39 23.77
N GLN A 73 23.80 24.21 23.13
CA GLN A 73 22.34 24.05 23.15
C GLN A 73 21.86 22.87 22.29
N GLU A 74 22.46 22.68 21.11
CA GLU A 74 22.17 21.53 20.25
C GLU A 74 22.66 20.22 20.87
N LEU A 75 23.80 20.23 21.57
CA LEU A 75 24.30 19.04 22.26
C LEU A 75 23.41 18.65 23.44
N THR A 76 22.83 19.61 24.17
CA THR A 76 21.83 19.32 25.20
C THR A 76 20.54 18.76 24.62
N SER A 77 20.04 19.31 23.51
CA SER A 77 18.82 18.79 22.88
C SER A 77 19.03 17.40 22.26
N LEU A 78 20.23 17.12 21.70
CA LEU A 78 20.59 15.80 21.22
C LEU A 78 20.76 14.80 22.37
N LYS A 79 21.37 15.20 23.49
CA LYS A 79 21.50 14.32 24.67
C LYS A 79 20.15 13.98 25.27
N GLU A 80 19.24 14.95 25.33
CA GLU A 80 17.87 14.73 25.80
C GLU A 80 17.10 13.78 24.87
N ARG A 81 17.23 13.97 23.54
CA ARG A 81 16.67 13.04 22.55
C ARG A 81 17.29 11.64 22.64
N LEU A 82 18.59 11.55 22.90
CA LEU A 82 19.31 10.29 23.06
C LEU A 82 18.89 9.56 24.35
N GLU A 83 18.70 10.28 25.45
CA GLU A 83 18.19 9.70 26.69
C GLU A 83 16.74 9.23 26.54
N ILE A 84 15.89 9.97 25.82
CA ILE A 84 14.52 9.55 25.50
C ILE A 84 14.55 8.27 24.63
N ALA A 85 15.40 8.23 23.60
CA ALA A 85 15.57 7.06 22.75
C ALA A 85 16.14 5.86 23.53
N GLN A 86 17.09 6.08 24.45
CA GLN A 86 17.63 5.04 25.33
C GLN A 86 16.60 4.55 26.34
N ARG A 87 15.76 5.41 26.90
CA ARG A 87 14.65 4.99 27.78
C ARG A 87 13.60 4.19 27.01
N GLN A 88 13.32 4.53 25.75
CA GLN A 88 12.44 3.73 24.87
C GLN A 88 13.05 2.36 24.53
N LEU A 89 14.36 2.29 24.34
CA LEU A 89 15.10 1.03 24.14
C LEU A 89 15.14 0.15 25.41
N VAL A 90 15.28 0.76 26.59
CA VAL A 90 15.28 0.06 27.88
C VAL A 90 13.87 -0.43 28.25
N HIS A 91 12.81 0.31 27.91
CA HIS A 91 11.43 -0.16 28.06
C HIS A 91 11.07 -1.30 27.09
N SER A 92 11.83 -1.44 26.00
CA SER A 92 11.71 -2.57 25.07
C SER A 92 12.47 -3.83 25.52
N THR A 93 13.33 -3.73 26.55
CA THR A 93 14.13 -4.86 27.08
C THR A 93 13.52 -5.54 28.31
N THR A 94 12.52 -4.95 28.96
CA THR A 94 11.54 -5.72 29.72
C THR A 94 10.62 -6.39 28.73
N GLN A 95 10.91 -7.64 28.32
CA GLN A 95 10.03 -8.41 27.45
C GLN A 95 8.60 -8.35 27.99
N PRO A 96 7.67 -7.59 27.36
CA PRO A 96 6.28 -7.94 27.50
C PRO A 96 6.18 -9.32 26.84
N GLU A 97 5.37 -10.23 27.40
CA GLU A 97 4.94 -11.42 26.64
C GLU A 97 4.67 -10.99 25.19
N VAL A 98 5.24 -11.70 24.21
CA VAL A 98 4.97 -11.45 22.79
C VAL A 98 3.48 -11.70 22.60
N ARG A 99 2.65 -10.67 22.84
CA ARG A 99 1.25 -10.66 22.45
C ARG A 99 1.26 -10.93 20.96
N GLY A 100 0.64 -12.03 20.54
CA GLY A 100 0.63 -12.53 19.16
C GLY A 100 -0.14 -11.64 18.16
N GLY A 101 -0.18 -10.32 18.40
CA GLY A 101 -1.03 -9.36 17.72
C GLY A 101 -2.51 -9.48 18.10
N PRO A 102 -3.35 -8.66 17.46
CA PRO A 102 -4.79 -8.77 17.58
C PRO A 102 -5.27 -10.11 16.98
N LYS A 103 -6.38 -10.63 17.48
CA LYS A 103 -7.07 -11.76 16.86
C LYS A 103 -7.57 -11.35 15.47
N PHE A 104 -7.61 -12.31 14.55
CA PHE A 104 -8.10 -12.06 13.20
C PHE A 104 -9.54 -11.51 13.20
N GLU A 105 -10.41 -12.12 14.00
CA GLU A 105 -11.82 -11.73 14.13
C GLU A 105 -11.98 -10.31 14.69
N TYR A 106 -11.06 -9.88 15.56
CA TYR A 106 -11.07 -8.52 16.10
C TYR A 106 -10.81 -7.48 14.99
N GLU A 107 -9.80 -7.69 14.15
CA GLU A 107 -9.48 -6.75 13.06
C GLU A 107 -10.56 -6.72 11.97
N VAL A 108 -11.15 -7.88 11.67
CA VAL A 108 -12.30 -7.97 10.76
C VAL A 108 -13.48 -7.19 11.33
N MET A 109 -13.85 -7.41 12.60
CA MET A 109 -14.97 -6.72 13.23
C MET A 109 -14.73 -5.21 13.36
N ARG A 110 -13.51 -4.79 13.74
CA ARG A 110 -13.14 -3.38 13.87
C ARG A 110 -13.37 -2.63 12.55
N ARG A 111 -12.89 -3.19 11.43
CA ARG A 111 -13.08 -2.60 10.09
C ARG A 111 -14.51 -2.67 9.60
N GLU A 112 -15.25 -3.72 9.96
CA GLU A 112 -16.67 -3.82 9.63
C GLU A 112 -17.48 -2.72 10.31
N VAL A 113 -17.21 -2.43 11.58
CA VAL A 113 -17.85 -1.31 12.30
C VAL A 113 -17.52 0.03 11.64
N GLU A 114 -16.28 0.25 11.22
CA GLU A 114 -15.87 1.46 10.47
C GLU A 114 -16.64 1.59 9.15
N ARG A 115 -16.70 0.51 8.37
CA ARG A 115 -17.39 0.45 7.07
C ARG A 115 -18.89 0.72 7.21
N VAL A 116 -19.58 0.01 8.11
CA VAL A 116 -21.02 0.16 8.32
C VAL A 116 -21.37 1.56 8.84
N THR A 117 -20.50 2.15 9.68
CA THR A 117 -20.67 3.53 10.16
C THR A 117 -20.58 4.56 9.03
N GLU A 118 -19.64 4.36 8.08
CA GLU A 118 -19.53 5.20 6.89
C GLU A 118 -20.77 5.04 5.99
N GLU A 119 -21.17 3.81 5.67
CA GLU A 119 -22.35 3.55 4.83
C GLU A 119 -23.65 4.11 5.43
N TYR A 120 -23.81 4.01 6.76
CA TYR A 120 -24.92 4.66 7.48
C TYR A 120 -24.92 6.18 7.27
N ASN A 121 -23.76 6.83 7.44
CA ASN A 121 -23.65 8.26 7.25
C ASN A 121 -23.92 8.68 5.80
N LEU A 122 -23.39 7.95 4.82
CA LEU A 122 -23.65 8.21 3.40
C LEU A 122 -25.15 8.13 3.08
N TYR A 123 -25.82 7.08 3.55
CA TYR A 123 -27.26 6.91 3.36
C TYR A 123 -28.07 8.04 4.00
N VAL A 124 -27.82 8.35 5.28
CA VAL A 124 -28.55 9.39 6.01
C VAL A 124 -28.34 10.75 5.37
N GLN A 125 -27.10 11.11 5.05
CA GLN A 125 -26.77 12.39 4.39
C GLN A 125 -27.45 12.51 3.03
N ALA A 126 -27.40 11.46 2.21
CA ALA A 126 -28.03 11.46 0.89
C ALA A 126 -29.56 11.61 0.98
N LYS A 127 -30.22 10.86 1.86
CA LYS A 127 -31.68 10.92 2.02
C LYS A 127 -32.16 12.24 2.61
N LEU A 128 -31.47 12.78 3.62
CA LEU A 128 -31.81 14.08 4.17
C LEU A 128 -31.59 15.21 3.15
N THR A 129 -30.51 15.14 2.36
CA THR A 129 -30.27 16.11 1.28
C THR A 129 -31.38 16.04 0.24
N GLN A 130 -31.80 14.84 -0.17
CA GLN A 130 -32.91 14.64 -1.09
C GLN A 130 -34.24 15.21 -0.53
N ILE A 131 -34.52 15.03 0.76
CA ILE A 131 -35.71 15.61 1.40
C ILE A 131 -35.63 17.13 1.38
N LYS A 132 -34.46 17.70 1.73
CA LYS A 132 -34.23 19.15 1.73
C LYS A 132 -34.45 19.77 0.36
N GLU A 133 -33.92 19.15 -0.69
CA GLU A 133 -34.02 19.65 -2.08
C GLU A 133 -35.46 19.61 -2.62
N ASN A 134 -36.27 18.66 -2.16
CA ASN A 134 -37.67 18.53 -2.56
C ASN A 134 -38.64 19.31 -1.66
N ALA A 135 -38.18 19.81 -0.51
CA ALA A 135 -39.01 20.54 0.43
C ALA A 135 -39.21 22.00 -0.02
N SER A 136 -40.47 22.44 -0.07
CA SER A 136 -40.81 23.86 -0.29
C SER A 136 -41.03 24.63 1.02
N ASP A 137 -41.26 23.92 2.13
CA ASP A 137 -41.49 24.52 3.45
C ASP A 137 -40.16 24.93 4.12
N PRO A 138 -39.94 26.24 4.37
CA PRO A 138 -38.72 26.72 5.03
C PRO A 138 -38.50 26.14 6.43
N ALA A 139 -39.57 25.84 7.18
CA ALA A 139 -39.46 25.27 8.52
C ALA A 139 -38.89 23.84 8.46
N LEU A 140 -39.42 23.01 7.55
CA LEU A 140 -38.91 21.67 7.29
C LEU A 140 -37.46 21.70 6.80
N VAL A 141 -37.11 22.62 5.90
CA VAL A 141 -35.71 22.78 5.43
C VAL A 141 -34.77 23.11 6.59
N SER A 142 -35.18 24.00 7.50
CA SER A 142 -34.41 24.34 8.69
C SER A 142 -34.23 23.16 9.64
N GLU A 143 -35.28 22.37 9.87
CA GLU A 143 -35.22 21.17 10.72
C GLU A 143 -34.31 20.11 10.10
N VAL A 144 -34.45 19.83 8.80
CA VAL A 144 -33.58 18.88 8.08
C VAL A 144 -32.12 19.31 8.13
N ASN A 145 -31.81 20.60 7.97
CA ASN A 145 -30.45 21.11 8.12
C ASN A 145 -29.90 20.84 9.53
N THR A 146 -30.71 21.07 10.56
CA THR A 146 -30.32 20.77 11.95
C THR A 146 -30.02 19.29 12.14
N ILE A 147 -30.83 18.39 11.57
CA ILE A 147 -30.60 16.94 11.62
C ILE A 147 -29.31 16.56 10.89
N ILE A 148 -29.05 17.14 9.72
CA ILE A 148 -27.82 16.92 8.95
C ILE A 148 -26.59 17.31 9.76
N GLU A 149 -26.62 18.49 10.40
CA GLU A 149 -25.53 19.01 11.23
C GLU A 149 -25.26 18.10 12.44
N ILE A 150 -26.29 17.76 13.21
CA ILE A 150 -26.16 16.87 14.37
C ILE A 150 -25.68 15.48 13.93
N SER A 151 -26.22 14.93 12.85
CA SER A 151 -25.80 13.61 12.33
C SER A 151 -24.34 13.61 11.91
N ALA A 152 -23.87 14.68 11.26
CA ALA A 152 -22.47 14.85 10.89
C ALA A 152 -21.56 14.93 12.13
N ASP A 153 -21.99 15.64 13.19
CA ASP A 153 -21.22 15.72 14.44
C ASP A 153 -21.13 14.38 15.17
N ILE A 154 -22.22 13.63 15.24
CA ILE A 154 -22.25 12.26 15.79
C ILE A 154 -21.32 11.35 14.98
N HIS A 155 -21.39 11.42 13.65
CA HIS A 155 -20.53 10.62 12.77
C HIS A 155 -19.04 10.96 12.98
N LYS A 156 -18.68 12.24 13.09
CA LYS A 156 -17.31 12.66 13.43
C LYS A 156 -16.86 12.14 14.80
N MET A 157 -17.76 12.02 15.78
CA MET A 157 -17.44 11.39 17.08
C MET A 157 -17.19 9.90 16.92
N MET A 158 -18.04 9.17 16.19
CA MET A 158 -17.85 7.74 15.93
C MET A 158 -16.52 7.46 15.22
N LYS A 159 -16.19 8.23 14.17
CA LYS A 159 -14.88 8.14 13.48
C LYS A 159 -13.71 8.42 14.40
N ASN A 160 -13.83 9.44 15.25
CA ASN A 160 -12.80 9.76 16.24
C ASN A 160 -12.57 8.60 17.21
N ASP A 161 -13.64 8.00 17.73
CA ASP A 161 -13.54 6.90 18.69
C ASP A 161 -13.04 5.60 18.04
N GLN A 162 -13.42 5.32 16.79
CA GLN A 162 -12.84 4.22 16.00
C GLN A 162 -11.32 4.42 15.79
N SER A 163 -10.90 5.62 15.42
CA SER A 163 -9.49 5.96 15.29
C SER A 163 -8.74 5.83 16.62
N ARG A 164 -9.34 6.27 17.74
CA ARG A 164 -8.76 6.08 19.08
C ARG A 164 -8.67 4.61 19.47
N LEU A 165 -9.71 3.82 19.16
CA LEU A 165 -9.72 2.38 19.41
C LEU A 165 -8.51 1.72 18.75
N ALA A 166 -8.34 1.97 17.45
CA ALA A 166 -7.25 1.40 16.65
C ALA A 166 -5.86 1.92 17.03
N ASN A 167 -5.73 3.20 17.39
CA ASN A 167 -4.41 3.81 17.54
C ASN A 167 -3.91 3.93 18.98
N ALA A 168 -4.80 3.90 19.98
CA ALA A 168 -4.46 4.22 21.36
C ALA A 168 -5.02 3.25 22.41
N VAL A 169 -6.11 2.53 22.13
CA VAL A 169 -6.80 1.73 23.16
C VAL A 169 -6.48 0.25 23.07
N ASP A 170 -6.44 -0.33 21.87
CA ASP A 170 -6.25 -1.78 21.74
C ASP A 170 -4.81 -2.26 21.95
N GLY A 171 -3.84 -1.35 21.83
CA GLY A 171 -2.42 -1.61 22.06
C GLY A 171 -1.73 -2.33 20.90
N ASP A 172 -2.37 -2.46 19.74
CA ASP A 172 -1.86 -3.23 18.60
C ASP A 172 -1.28 -2.37 17.48
N VAL A 173 -1.24 -1.04 17.63
CA VAL A 173 -0.74 -0.09 16.62
C VAL A 173 0.70 -0.40 16.18
N ASP A 174 1.59 -0.72 17.12
CA ASP A 174 2.98 -1.03 16.81
C ASP A 174 3.13 -2.43 16.22
N TRP A 175 2.24 -3.36 16.60
CA TRP A 175 2.18 -4.67 15.97
C TRP A 175 1.77 -4.54 14.49
N ARG A 176 0.72 -3.78 14.18
CA ARG A 176 0.26 -3.55 12.79
C ARG A 176 1.36 -2.94 11.94
N LYS A 177 2.05 -1.91 12.46
CA LYS A 177 3.20 -1.28 11.76
C LYS A 177 4.33 -2.28 11.49
N ARG A 178 4.74 -3.06 12.51
CA ARG A 178 5.81 -4.05 12.35
C ARG A 178 5.44 -5.15 11.38
N GLU A 179 4.21 -5.66 11.43
CA GLU A 179 3.77 -6.73 10.54
C GLU A 179 3.61 -6.26 9.09
N ALA A 180 3.08 -5.05 8.85
CA ALA A 180 3.04 -4.44 7.52
C ALA A 180 4.45 -4.29 6.92
N LEU A 181 5.43 -3.86 7.73
CA LEU A 181 6.83 -3.76 7.31
C LEU A 181 7.45 -5.13 7.01
N ARG A 182 7.17 -6.15 7.82
CA ARG A 182 7.65 -7.53 7.57
C ARG A 182 7.08 -8.12 6.29
N LEU A 183 5.79 -7.92 6.02
CA LEU A 183 5.15 -8.37 4.79
C LEU A 183 5.72 -7.61 3.58
N THR A 184 5.97 -6.30 3.72
CA THR A 184 6.58 -5.49 2.67
C THR A 184 7.99 -5.99 2.37
N ASP A 185 8.83 -6.16 3.39
CA ASP A 185 10.19 -6.67 3.25
C ASP A 185 10.22 -8.06 2.58
N LEU A 186 9.35 -8.98 3.02
CA LEU A 186 9.20 -10.30 2.41
C LEU A 186 8.92 -10.20 0.90
N VAL A 187 7.93 -9.40 0.50
CA VAL A 187 7.56 -9.29 -0.93
C VAL A 187 8.63 -8.57 -1.74
N GLN A 188 9.25 -7.51 -1.20
CA GLN A 188 10.34 -6.80 -1.86
C GLN A 188 11.56 -7.70 -2.07
N ARG A 189 11.90 -8.57 -1.11
CA ARG A 189 12.96 -9.59 -1.24
C ARG A 189 12.65 -10.60 -2.34
N ARG A 190 11.43 -11.17 -2.35
CA ARG A 190 10.98 -12.05 -3.44
C ARG A 190 11.07 -11.39 -4.82
N LEU A 191 10.71 -10.12 -4.93
CA LEU A 191 10.83 -9.35 -6.17
C LEU A 191 12.28 -9.11 -6.59
N ASP A 192 13.17 -8.76 -5.66
CA ASP A 192 14.60 -8.60 -5.95
C ASP A 192 15.22 -9.94 -6.37
N TYR A 193 14.87 -11.05 -5.71
CA TYR A 193 15.30 -12.39 -6.11
C TYR A 193 14.85 -12.75 -7.54
N LEU A 194 13.55 -12.62 -7.83
CA LEU A 194 12.99 -12.88 -9.16
C LEU A 194 13.66 -12.05 -10.26
N GLN A 195 13.90 -10.76 -9.96
CA GLN A 195 14.41 -9.84 -10.95
C GLN A 195 15.92 -9.95 -11.16
N ASN A 196 16.67 -10.61 -10.27
CA ASN A 196 18.13 -10.67 -10.35
C ASN A 196 18.65 -12.12 -10.44
N PRO A 197 18.37 -12.85 -11.54
CA PRO A 197 18.90 -14.19 -11.74
C PRO A 197 20.44 -14.15 -11.84
N THR A 198 21.09 -15.24 -11.44
CA THR A 198 22.56 -15.39 -11.51
C THR A 198 23.08 -15.49 -12.94
N ASP A 199 22.30 -16.09 -13.84
CA ASP A 199 22.62 -16.30 -15.25
C ASP A 199 21.45 -15.79 -16.13
N CYS A 200 21.57 -14.57 -16.64
CA CYS A 200 20.53 -13.95 -17.46
C CYS A 200 20.29 -14.69 -18.78
N ASP A 201 21.29 -15.39 -19.31
CA ASP A 201 21.16 -16.09 -20.60
C ASP A 201 20.35 -17.39 -20.48
N LYS A 202 20.19 -17.92 -19.26
CA LYS A 202 19.35 -19.09 -18.95
C LYS A 202 18.06 -18.76 -18.22
N ALA A 203 17.93 -17.55 -17.68
CA ALA A 203 16.73 -17.13 -16.98
C ALA A 203 15.49 -17.21 -17.90
N LYS A 204 14.35 -17.64 -17.34
CA LYS A 204 13.05 -17.48 -17.98
C LYS A 204 12.61 -16.03 -17.86
N LYS A 205 12.06 -15.47 -18.94
CA LYS A 205 11.81 -14.04 -19.09
C LYS A 205 10.38 -13.76 -19.51
N ILE A 206 9.86 -12.64 -19.05
CA ILE A 206 8.68 -11.99 -19.61
C ILE A 206 9.11 -10.66 -20.20
N VAL A 207 8.75 -10.44 -21.46
CA VAL A 207 9.02 -9.20 -22.17
C VAL A 207 7.74 -8.36 -22.16
N CYS A 208 7.84 -7.17 -21.57
CA CYS A 208 6.75 -6.21 -21.50
C CYS A 208 7.02 -5.06 -22.47
N ASN A 209 6.10 -4.85 -23.41
CA ASN A 209 6.10 -3.69 -24.29
C ASN A 209 5.12 -2.63 -23.73
N PRO A 210 5.58 -1.42 -23.36
CA PRO A 210 4.74 -0.36 -22.83
C PRO A 210 4.02 0.48 -23.91
N GLY A 211 3.91 0.00 -25.15
CA GLY A 211 3.34 0.68 -26.31
C GLY A 211 1.86 1.08 -26.24
N LYS A 212 1.20 0.98 -25.08
CA LYS A 212 -0.14 1.56 -24.87
C LYS A 212 -0.04 3.08 -24.83
N ALA A 213 -0.65 3.75 -25.80
CA ALA A 213 -0.72 5.21 -25.88
C ALA A 213 -1.69 5.78 -24.82
N CYS A 214 -1.21 5.93 -23.59
CA CYS A 214 -1.94 6.56 -22.49
C CYS A 214 -0.99 7.32 -21.54
N GLY A 215 -1.56 8.02 -20.55
CA GLY A 215 -0.82 8.83 -19.57
C GLY A 215 0.13 8.07 -18.65
N CYS A 216 1.02 8.79 -17.94
CA CYS A 216 2.05 8.22 -17.06
C CYS A 216 1.52 7.16 -16.08
N GLY A 217 0.44 7.45 -15.35
CA GLY A 217 -0.15 6.49 -14.41
C GLY A 217 -0.71 5.22 -15.08
N CYS A 218 -1.30 5.35 -16.27
CA CYS A 218 -1.79 4.19 -17.03
C CYS A 218 -0.65 3.30 -17.53
N ARG A 219 0.45 3.90 -18.01
CA ARG A 219 1.66 3.15 -18.40
C ARG A 219 2.32 2.47 -17.21
N LEU A 220 2.38 3.14 -16.06
CA LEU A 220 2.89 2.54 -14.82
C LEU A 220 2.06 1.31 -14.43
N HIS A 221 0.73 1.40 -14.42
CA HIS A 221 -0.13 0.24 -14.19
C HIS A 221 0.08 -0.88 -15.21
N HIS A 222 0.35 -0.58 -16.48
CA HIS A 222 0.68 -1.61 -17.47
C HIS A 222 1.99 -2.35 -17.13
N VAL A 223 3.04 -1.62 -16.72
CA VAL A 223 4.30 -2.25 -16.26
C VAL A 223 4.08 -3.02 -14.95
N THR A 224 3.25 -2.51 -14.04
CA THR A 224 2.83 -3.20 -12.81
C THR A 224 2.15 -4.54 -13.13
N TYR A 225 1.20 -4.55 -14.07
CA TYR A 225 0.56 -5.77 -14.57
C TYR A 225 1.61 -6.76 -15.12
N CYS A 226 2.54 -6.29 -15.95
CA CYS A 226 3.60 -7.15 -16.47
C CYS A 226 4.48 -7.75 -15.36
N LEU A 227 4.76 -6.99 -14.28
CA LEU A 227 5.54 -7.50 -13.16
C LEU A 227 4.75 -8.50 -12.31
N ILE A 228 3.44 -8.33 -12.16
CA ILE A 228 2.56 -9.33 -11.52
C ILE A 228 2.59 -10.64 -12.32
N MET A 229 2.48 -10.56 -13.65
CA MET A 229 2.57 -11.74 -14.53
C MET A 229 3.94 -12.43 -14.43
N ALA A 230 5.02 -11.64 -14.42
CA ALA A 230 6.39 -12.10 -14.21
C ALA A 230 6.56 -12.84 -12.88
N TYR A 231 6.02 -12.28 -11.80
CA TYR A 231 6.01 -12.89 -10.47
C TYR A 231 5.25 -14.22 -10.46
N ALA A 232 4.00 -14.23 -10.91
CA ALA A 232 3.18 -15.44 -10.84
C ALA A 232 3.72 -16.59 -11.71
N THR A 233 4.48 -16.28 -12.78
CA THR A 233 5.05 -17.28 -13.70
C THR A 233 6.52 -17.61 -13.46
N GLN A 234 7.14 -17.03 -12.41
CA GLN A 234 8.57 -17.20 -12.09
C GLN A 234 9.50 -16.80 -13.26
N ARG A 235 9.18 -15.68 -13.93
CA ARG A 235 9.93 -15.16 -15.06
C ARG A 235 10.46 -13.77 -14.74
N THR A 236 11.72 -13.49 -15.02
CA THR A 236 12.29 -12.15 -14.86
C THR A 236 11.65 -11.19 -15.86
N LEU A 237 11.11 -10.07 -15.38
CA LEU A 237 10.56 -9.01 -16.21
C LEU A 237 11.68 -8.26 -16.93
N ILE A 238 11.57 -8.17 -18.25
CA ILE A 238 12.37 -7.32 -19.12
C ILE A 238 11.44 -6.26 -19.73
N LEU A 239 11.77 -4.99 -19.53
CA LEU A 239 11.00 -3.86 -20.03
C LEU A 239 11.66 -3.28 -21.28
N HIS A 240 10.92 -3.20 -22.39
CA HIS A 240 11.35 -2.40 -23.55
C HIS A 240 11.12 -0.91 -23.24
N SER A 241 12.15 -0.24 -22.74
CA SER A 241 12.03 1.15 -22.30
C SER A 241 12.05 2.19 -23.42
N GLU A 242 12.45 1.81 -24.64
CA GLU A 242 12.61 2.72 -25.78
C GLU A 242 11.26 3.29 -26.28
N ASP A 243 10.14 2.64 -25.96
CA ASP A 243 8.78 3.04 -26.38
C ASP A 243 7.97 3.79 -25.29
N LEU A 244 8.62 4.19 -24.19
CA LEU A 244 8.00 4.97 -23.11
C LEU A 244 7.90 6.44 -23.51
N GLY A 245 6.92 6.82 -24.34
CA GLY A 245 6.74 8.18 -24.89
C GLY A 245 6.69 9.40 -23.92
N TYR A 246 6.89 9.22 -22.61
CA TYR A 246 7.09 10.30 -21.62
C TYR A 246 8.55 10.47 -21.18
N ALA A 247 9.35 9.41 -21.27
CA ALA A 247 10.76 9.41 -20.97
C ALA A 247 11.49 9.16 -22.29
N PHE A 248 11.77 10.22 -23.06
CA PHE A 248 12.57 10.12 -24.29
C PHE A 248 13.95 9.49 -24.04
N GLN A 249 14.40 9.50 -22.79
CA GLN A 249 15.64 8.89 -22.30
C GLN A 249 15.43 7.51 -21.63
N GLY A 250 14.23 6.94 -21.71
CA GLY A 250 13.87 5.64 -21.14
C GLY A 250 13.58 5.65 -19.64
N TRP A 251 13.12 4.50 -19.12
CA TRP A 251 12.75 4.28 -17.71
C TRP A 251 13.83 4.72 -16.71
N GLU A 252 15.10 4.44 -17.04
CA GLU A 252 16.25 4.67 -16.16
C GLU A 252 16.60 6.16 -15.98
N SER A 253 15.98 7.06 -16.75
CA SER A 253 16.10 8.51 -16.58
C SER A 253 15.59 8.98 -15.21
N VAL A 254 14.59 8.31 -14.65
CA VAL A 254 13.92 8.70 -13.39
C VAL A 254 13.96 7.60 -12.32
N PHE A 255 13.87 6.33 -12.73
CA PHE A 255 13.83 5.19 -11.82
C PHE A 255 15.09 4.34 -11.94
N LEU A 256 15.33 3.49 -10.95
CA LEU A 256 16.32 2.44 -11.06
C LEU A 256 15.88 1.42 -12.11
N SER A 257 16.86 0.74 -12.70
CA SER A 257 16.59 -0.44 -13.52
C SER A 257 15.78 -1.47 -12.74
N ILE A 258 14.84 -2.13 -13.41
CA ILE A 258 14.01 -3.17 -12.80
C ILE A 258 14.88 -4.36 -12.36
N SER A 259 15.95 -4.64 -13.11
CA SER A 259 16.93 -5.68 -12.82
C SER A 259 18.36 -5.14 -12.83
N LYS A 260 19.16 -5.55 -11.85
CA LYS A 260 20.60 -5.27 -11.76
C LYS A 260 21.40 -6.24 -12.63
N THR A 261 20.94 -7.50 -12.80
CA THR A 261 21.72 -8.57 -13.43
C THR A 261 21.18 -9.03 -14.79
N CYS A 262 19.93 -8.74 -15.13
CA CYS A 262 19.30 -9.26 -16.34
C CYS A 262 18.45 -8.25 -17.10
N ARG A 263 18.99 -7.76 -18.22
CA ARG A 263 18.35 -6.74 -19.08
C ARG A 263 18.16 -7.20 -20.53
N SER A 264 18.71 -8.37 -20.88
CA SER A 264 18.68 -8.89 -22.24
C SER A 264 17.36 -9.61 -22.52
N THR A 265 16.73 -9.27 -23.64
CA THR A 265 15.56 -9.97 -24.18
C THR A 265 15.89 -11.27 -24.90
N VAL A 266 17.18 -11.56 -25.11
CA VAL A 266 17.64 -12.74 -25.84
C VAL A 266 17.31 -14.01 -25.07
N GLY A 267 16.75 -14.99 -25.76
CA GLY A 267 16.57 -16.35 -25.26
C GLY A 267 16.52 -17.34 -26.42
N GLN A 268 16.65 -18.63 -26.12
CA GLN A 268 16.66 -19.70 -27.11
C GLN A 268 15.29 -19.89 -27.79
N THR A 269 14.21 -19.68 -27.03
CA THR A 269 12.83 -19.82 -27.49
C THR A 269 11.99 -18.64 -27.03
N THR A 270 11.21 -18.09 -27.96
CA THR A 270 10.31 -16.95 -27.73
C THR A 270 8.91 -17.30 -28.21
N THR A 271 7.92 -17.03 -27.38
CA THR A 271 6.51 -17.19 -27.71
C THR A 271 5.70 -15.99 -27.23
N ARG A 272 4.47 -15.84 -27.74
CA ARG A 272 3.52 -14.84 -27.25
C ARG A 272 2.61 -15.44 -26.21
N TRP A 273 2.07 -14.60 -25.32
CA TRP A 273 1.05 -15.05 -24.38
C TRP A 273 -0.15 -15.69 -25.11
N GLY A 274 -0.62 -16.82 -24.58
CA GLY A 274 -1.74 -17.58 -25.10
C GLY A 274 -2.16 -18.71 -24.15
N PRO A 275 -3.07 -19.60 -24.59
CA PRO A 275 -3.70 -20.61 -23.73
C PRO A 275 -2.73 -21.52 -22.96
N ASN A 276 -1.58 -21.84 -23.56
CA ASN A 276 -0.61 -22.75 -22.99
C ASN A 276 0.52 -22.02 -22.22
N SER A 277 0.53 -20.69 -22.15
CA SER A 277 1.65 -19.91 -21.60
C SER A 277 1.97 -20.20 -20.14
N MET A 278 1.00 -20.71 -19.37
CA MET A 278 1.20 -21.14 -17.98
C MET A 278 2.00 -22.45 -17.87
N THR A 279 1.94 -23.30 -18.89
CA THR A 279 2.63 -24.60 -18.96
C THR A 279 3.77 -24.61 -19.98
N ASP A 280 3.92 -23.53 -20.75
CA ASP A 280 4.91 -23.36 -21.80
C ASP A 280 6.32 -23.24 -21.22
N ASP A 281 7.24 -24.04 -21.74
CA ASP A 281 8.64 -24.09 -21.32
C ASP A 281 9.54 -23.08 -22.06
N SER A 282 8.99 -22.34 -23.02
CA SER A 282 9.67 -21.28 -23.76
C SER A 282 10.43 -20.37 -22.81
N GLN A 283 11.65 -20.00 -23.17
CA GLN A 283 12.49 -19.18 -22.32
C GLN A 283 11.91 -17.76 -22.19
N VAL A 284 11.41 -17.19 -23.28
CA VAL A 284 10.89 -15.82 -23.34
C VAL A 284 9.41 -15.83 -23.70
N ILE A 285 8.59 -15.10 -22.92
CA ILE A 285 7.19 -14.87 -23.23
C ILE A 285 6.96 -13.37 -23.44
N GLU A 286 6.44 -13.00 -24.61
CA GLU A 286 6.00 -11.63 -24.91
C GLU A 286 4.57 -11.42 -24.41
N LEU A 287 4.38 -10.44 -23.53
CA LEU A 287 3.06 -10.07 -23.02
C LEU A 287 2.37 -9.04 -23.93
N PRO A 288 1.08 -9.24 -24.27
CA PRO A 288 0.28 -8.23 -24.94
C PRO A 288 -0.10 -7.10 -23.96
N THR A 289 -0.73 -6.05 -24.50
CA THR A 289 -1.47 -5.11 -23.67
C THR A 289 -2.55 -5.83 -22.88
N LEU A 290 -2.85 -5.33 -21.68
CA LEU A 290 -3.85 -5.94 -20.80
C LEU A 290 -5.25 -6.05 -21.43
N ASP A 291 -5.59 -5.14 -22.34
CA ASP A 291 -6.86 -5.15 -23.09
C ASP A 291 -6.94 -6.33 -24.08
N ASN A 292 -5.79 -6.81 -24.56
CA ASN A 292 -5.67 -7.93 -25.50
C ASN A 292 -5.22 -9.24 -24.81
N LEU A 293 -5.20 -9.26 -23.47
CA LEU A 293 -4.75 -10.41 -22.72
C LEU A 293 -5.79 -11.55 -22.78
N SER A 294 -5.44 -12.65 -23.43
CA SER A 294 -6.27 -13.86 -23.49
C SER A 294 -5.41 -15.14 -23.54
N PRO A 295 -5.70 -16.16 -22.71
CA PRO A 295 -6.67 -16.15 -21.62
C PRO A 295 -6.20 -15.25 -20.46
N ARG A 296 -7.15 -14.83 -19.63
CA ARG A 296 -6.87 -14.03 -18.42
C ARG A 296 -6.57 -14.96 -17.25
N PRO A 297 -5.39 -14.88 -16.62
CA PRO A 297 -5.08 -15.74 -15.48
C PRO A 297 -5.80 -15.31 -14.21
N SER A 298 -5.97 -16.24 -13.28
CA SER A 298 -6.66 -16.00 -12.00
C SER A 298 -5.90 -15.08 -11.04
N PHE A 299 -4.57 -15.01 -11.15
CA PHE A 299 -3.69 -14.21 -10.28
C PHE A 299 -3.61 -12.72 -10.67
N LEU A 300 -4.41 -12.25 -11.63
CA LEU A 300 -4.55 -10.81 -11.84
C LEU A 300 -5.23 -10.17 -10.61
N PRO A 301 -4.99 -8.86 -10.35
CA PRO A 301 -5.77 -8.12 -9.38
C PRO A 301 -7.28 -8.36 -9.59
N LEU A 302 -8.12 -8.42 -8.56
CA LEU A 302 -7.83 -8.10 -7.16
C LEU A 302 -7.32 -9.29 -6.33
N ALA A 303 -6.81 -10.35 -6.98
CA ALA A 303 -6.30 -11.53 -6.27
C ALA A 303 -5.01 -11.24 -5.50
N ILE A 304 -4.85 -11.91 -4.36
CA ILE A 304 -3.64 -11.88 -3.51
C ILE A 304 -3.03 -13.29 -3.36
N PRO A 305 -1.73 -13.40 -3.03
CA PRO A 305 -1.09 -14.69 -2.79
C PRO A 305 -1.67 -15.39 -1.56
N GLU A 306 -2.03 -16.66 -1.73
CA GLU A 306 -2.63 -17.49 -0.68
C GLU A 306 -1.73 -17.61 0.58
N ASP A 307 -0.41 -17.68 0.40
CA ASP A 307 0.56 -17.89 1.48
C ASP A 307 0.66 -16.71 2.47
N ILE A 308 0.37 -15.49 2.03
CA ILE A 308 0.36 -14.29 2.88
C ILE A 308 -1.04 -13.77 3.19
N ALA A 309 -2.09 -14.36 2.59
CA ALA A 309 -3.44 -13.84 2.66
C ALA A 309 -3.93 -13.63 4.10
N ASP A 310 -3.78 -14.60 4.99
CA ASP A 310 -4.26 -14.47 6.38
C ASP A 310 -3.49 -13.43 7.21
N ARG A 311 -2.20 -13.28 6.95
CA ARG A 311 -1.37 -12.25 7.60
C ARG A 311 -1.73 -10.86 7.09
N LEU A 312 -1.87 -10.73 5.78
CA LEU A 312 -2.19 -9.48 5.12
C LEU A 312 -3.60 -8.99 5.48
N THR A 313 -4.59 -9.89 5.44
CA THR A 313 -5.97 -9.57 5.83
C THR A 313 -6.12 -9.25 7.30
N ARG A 314 -5.22 -9.71 8.18
CA ARG A 314 -5.18 -9.27 9.57
C ARG A 314 -4.73 -7.82 9.70
N VAL A 315 -3.79 -7.38 8.87
CA VAL A 315 -3.16 -6.05 8.99
C VAL A 315 -3.86 -4.99 8.14
N HIS A 316 -4.26 -5.30 6.91
CA HIS A 316 -4.78 -4.34 5.93
C HIS A 316 -6.28 -4.52 5.66
N GLY A 317 -7.00 -3.40 5.57
CA GLY A 317 -8.41 -3.36 5.14
C GLY A 317 -8.64 -3.48 3.64
N ASP A 318 -7.60 -3.27 2.83
CA ASP A 318 -7.62 -3.49 1.37
C ASP A 318 -6.34 -4.26 0.94
N PRO A 319 -6.34 -5.59 1.09
CA PRO A 319 -5.22 -6.45 0.72
C PRO A 319 -4.80 -6.34 -0.75
N SER A 320 -5.76 -6.11 -1.65
CA SER A 320 -5.46 -6.07 -3.08
C SER A 320 -4.67 -4.82 -3.44
N ALA A 321 -5.10 -3.64 -2.99
CA ALA A 321 -4.35 -2.41 -3.22
C ALA A 321 -2.97 -2.46 -2.56
N TRP A 322 -2.84 -3.12 -1.40
CA TRP A 322 -1.53 -3.37 -0.79
C TRP A 322 -0.64 -4.25 -1.68
N TRP A 323 -1.19 -5.35 -2.21
CA TRP A 323 -0.45 -6.27 -3.08
C TRP A 323 0.04 -5.56 -4.35
N VAL A 324 -0.82 -4.80 -5.03
CA VAL A 324 -0.45 -3.96 -6.17
C VAL A 324 0.60 -2.92 -5.77
N GLY A 325 0.44 -2.29 -4.60
CA GLY A 325 1.36 -1.31 -4.04
C GLY A 325 2.80 -1.81 -3.89
N GLN A 326 3.01 -3.11 -3.64
CA GLN A 326 4.36 -3.70 -3.57
C GLN A 326 5.09 -3.64 -4.92
N PHE A 327 4.39 -3.97 -6.01
CA PHE A 327 4.95 -3.91 -7.36
C PHE A 327 5.21 -2.46 -7.79
N VAL A 328 4.27 -1.56 -7.52
CA VAL A 328 4.43 -0.12 -7.80
C VAL A 328 5.63 0.44 -7.04
N THR A 329 5.81 0.06 -5.77
CA THR A 329 6.96 0.45 -4.95
C THR A 329 8.28 -0.05 -5.53
N TYR A 330 8.35 -1.31 -5.97
CA TYR A 330 9.56 -1.88 -6.57
C TYR A 330 9.92 -1.19 -7.90
N LEU A 331 8.91 -0.92 -8.73
CA LEU A 331 9.09 -0.25 -10.02
C LEU A 331 9.55 1.20 -9.84
N THR A 332 8.90 1.95 -8.96
CA THR A 332 9.12 3.41 -8.81
C THR A 332 10.29 3.78 -7.89
N ARG A 333 11.24 2.86 -7.65
CA ARG A 333 12.47 3.16 -6.89
C ARG A 333 13.24 4.28 -7.59
N PRO A 334 13.37 5.47 -7.00
CA PRO A 334 14.00 6.60 -7.69
C PRO A 334 15.50 6.38 -7.79
N ASN A 335 16.07 6.76 -8.94
CA ASN A 335 17.53 6.85 -9.09
C ASN A 335 18.10 7.99 -8.22
N ALA A 336 19.43 8.12 -8.16
CA ALA A 336 20.08 9.11 -7.29
C ALA A 336 19.67 10.55 -7.60
N MET A 337 19.53 10.90 -8.89
CA MET A 337 19.14 12.23 -9.34
C MET A 337 17.68 12.55 -8.98
N MET A 338 16.75 11.64 -9.30
CA MET A 338 15.34 11.79 -8.97
C MET A 338 15.12 11.84 -7.46
N ARG A 339 15.82 11.01 -6.69
CA ARG A 339 15.74 11.03 -5.21
C ARG A 339 16.17 12.39 -4.64
N LYS A 340 17.26 12.96 -5.17
CA LYS A 340 17.71 14.30 -4.79
C LYS A 340 16.64 15.35 -5.12
N PHE A 341 16.13 15.33 -6.35
CA PHE A 341 15.05 16.23 -6.80
C PHE A 341 13.80 16.14 -5.91
N LEU A 342 13.34 14.93 -5.58
CA LEU A 342 12.17 14.73 -4.72
C LEU A 342 12.38 15.29 -3.31
N ASN A 343 13.57 15.09 -2.73
CA ASN A 343 13.89 15.59 -1.39
C ASN A 343 14.00 17.13 -1.39
N GLU A 344 14.74 17.71 -2.33
CA GLU A 344 14.91 19.17 -2.45
C GLU A 344 13.57 19.87 -2.74
N SER A 345 12.74 19.30 -3.61
CA SER A 345 11.40 19.82 -3.90
C SER A 345 10.48 19.73 -2.68
N LYS A 346 10.51 18.62 -1.94
CA LYS A 346 9.74 18.46 -0.70
C LYS A 346 10.12 19.53 0.34
N GLU A 347 11.41 19.78 0.53
CA GLU A 347 11.91 20.81 1.45
C GLU A 347 11.54 22.22 0.98
N LYS A 348 11.76 22.53 -0.31
CA LYS A 348 11.43 23.83 -0.91
C LYS A 348 9.95 24.18 -0.81
N LEU A 349 9.08 23.18 -0.96
CA LEU A 349 7.63 23.33 -0.84
C LEU A 349 7.17 23.48 0.62
N GLY A 350 8.03 23.22 1.60
CA GLY A 350 7.66 23.23 3.01
C GLY A 350 6.64 22.14 3.35
N PHE A 351 6.74 20.97 2.70
CA PHE A 351 5.82 19.85 2.93
C PHE A 351 6.02 19.27 4.34
N VAL A 352 5.01 19.43 5.20
CA VAL A 352 5.04 19.00 6.60
C VAL A 352 3.69 18.42 7.03
N ASN A 353 3.70 17.24 7.64
CA ASN A 353 2.52 16.61 8.23
C ASN A 353 2.09 17.33 9.54
N PRO A 354 0.81 17.35 9.91
CA PRO A 354 -0.31 16.76 9.18
C PRO A 354 -0.69 17.57 7.93
N ILE A 355 -0.98 16.86 6.83
CA ILE A 355 -1.34 17.44 5.53
C ILE A 355 -2.28 16.50 4.77
N VAL A 356 -3.35 17.07 4.21
CA VAL A 356 -4.29 16.34 3.35
C VAL A 356 -3.89 16.55 1.88
N GLY A 357 -3.76 15.47 1.13
CA GLY A 357 -3.53 15.50 -0.30
C GLY A 357 -4.85 15.69 -1.03
N VAL A 358 -4.93 16.67 -1.93
CA VAL A 358 -6.08 16.90 -2.79
C VAL A 358 -5.61 16.83 -4.23
N HIS A 359 -6.13 15.88 -5.00
CA HIS A 359 -5.83 15.73 -6.42
C HIS A 359 -7.06 16.07 -7.26
N VAL A 360 -7.01 17.22 -7.93
CA VAL A 360 -8.08 17.72 -8.80
C VAL A 360 -7.70 17.48 -10.25
N ARG A 361 -8.49 16.67 -10.97
CA ARG A 361 -8.28 16.40 -12.40
C ARG A 361 -9.39 17.07 -13.21
N ARG A 362 -9.05 18.05 -14.04
CA ARG A 362 -10.02 18.76 -14.89
C ARG A 362 -9.81 18.45 -16.38
N THR A 363 -8.74 18.96 -17.00
CA THR A 363 -8.60 19.20 -18.45
C THR A 363 -9.27 18.19 -19.41
N ASP A 364 -8.57 17.18 -19.91
CA ASP A 364 -9.01 16.22 -20.94
C ASP A 364 -9.97 15.12 -20.45
N LYS A 365 -10.22 15.09 -19.13
CA LYS A 365 -11.00 14.05 -18.48
C LYS A 365 -12.47 14.44 -18.30
N ILE A 366 -12.78 15.73 -18.24
CA ILE A 366 -14.16 16.22 -18.13
C ILE A 366 -14.94 15.88 -19.41
N GLY A 367 -15.99 15.08 -19.27
CA GLY A 367 -16.91 14.74 -20.36
C GLY A 367 -16.55 13.50 -21.19
N THR A 368 -15.38 12.88 -20.95
CA THR A 368 -14.95 11.63 -21.59
C THR A 368 -14.86 10.49 -20.57
N GLU A 369 -14.09 10.68 -19.50
CA GLU A 369 -13.75 9.65 -18.53
C GLU A 369 -14.16 10.01 -17.09
N ALA A 370 -14.46 11.28 -16.79
CA ALA A 370 -14.91 11.75 -15.47
C ALA A 370 -15.84 12.96 -15.56
N LYS A 371 -16.57 13.22 -14.46
CA LYS A 371 -17.39 14.44 -14.30
C LYS A 371 -16.54 15.60 -13.76
N PHE A 372 -16.99 16.82 -14.01
CA PHE A 372 -16.43 17.99 -13.33
C PHE A 372 -16.83 17.96 -11.86
N HIS A 373 -15.85 18.15 -10.97
CA HIS A 373 -16.06 18.30 -9.54
C HIS A 373 -15.50 19.66 -9.09
N SER A 374 -16.31 20.42 -8.37
CA SER A 374 -15.89 21.72 -7.81
C SER A 374 -14.85 21.51 -6.70
N ILE A 375 -13.99 22.50 -6.44
CA ILE A 375 -13.01 22.41 -5.33
C ILE A 375 -13.70 22.21 -3.97
N ASP A 376 -14.92 22.71 -3.83
CA ASP A 376 -15.70 22.64 -2.60
C ASP A 376 -16.08 21.20 -2.23
N GLU A 377 -16.29 20.34 -3.22
CA GLU A 377 -16.55 18.91 -2.99
C GLU A 377 -15.34 18.19 -2.38
N TYR A 378 -14.13 18.51 -2.83
CA TYR A 378 -12.89 17.96 -2.28
C TYR A 378 -12.63 18.52 -0.87
N MET A 379 -12.73 19.84 -0.73
CA MET A 379 -12.41 20.53 0.51
C MET A 379 -13.38 20.21 1.65
N ARG A 380 -14.62 19.80 1.34
CA ARG A 380 -15.55 19.22 2.33
C ARG A 380 -14.91 18.07 3.11
N TYR A 381 -14.29 17.11 2.42
CA TYR A 381 -13.68 15.94 3.06
C TYR A 381 -12.33 16.27 3.72
N ALA A 382 -11.57 17.22 3.18
CA ALA A 382 -10.40 17.74 3.87
C ALA A 382 -10.77 18.43 5.19
N ASN A 383 -11.86 19.22 5.20
CA ASN A 383 -12.41 19.83 6.41
C ASN A 383 -12.83 18.78 7.43
N GLU A 384 -13.61 17.78 7.01
CA GLU A 384 -14.04 16.69 7.90
C GLU A 384 -12.85 15.97 8.55
N TRP A 385 -11.80 15.67 7.77
CA TRP A 385 -10.59 15.04 8.29
C TRP A 385 -9.90 15.91 9.34
N PHE A 386 -9.69 17.20 9.06
CA PHE A 386 -9.06 18.12 10.02
C PHE A 386 -9.94 18.38 11.25
N ASP A 387 -11.26 18.45 11.11
CA ASP A 387 -12.20 18.58 12.22
C ASP A 387 -12.05 17.41 13.21
N ILE A 388 -11.91 16.19 12.70
CA ILE A 388 -11.67 14.99 13.51
C ILE A 388 -10.27 15.03 14.13
N TYR A 389 -9.24 15.31 13.32
CA TYR A 389 -7.85 15.31 13.77
C TYR A 389 -7.58 16.35 14.87
N GLN A 390 -8.16 17.54 14.77
CA GLN A 390 -8.01 18.63 15.74
C GLN A 390 -8.66 18.33 17.09
N LYS A 391 -9.62 17.39 17.18
CA LYS A 391 -10.14 16.93 18.49
C LYS A 391 -9.07 16.26 19.33
N GLN A 392 -8.12 15.58 18.69
CA GLN A 392 -6.98 14.92 19.36
C GLN A 392 -5.73 15.82 19.39
N HIS A 393 -5.62 16.75 18.45
CA HIS A 393 -4.47 17.64 18.29
C HIS A 393 -4.89 19.12 18.17
N PRO A 394 -5.29 19.77 19.29
CA PRO A 394 -5.73 21.15 19.28
C PRO A 394 -4.66 22.10 18.73
N GLY A 395 -5.07 23.11 17.94
CA GLY A 395 -4.17 24.15 17.42
C GLY A 395 -3.34 23.75 16.19
N VAL A 396 -3.52 22.54 15.66
CA VAL A 396 -2.85 22.11 14.42
C VAL A 396 -3.29 22.96 13.22
N GLN A 397 -2.30 23.44 12.45
CA GLN A 397 -2.51 24.18 11.21
C GLN A 397 -3.07 23.25 10.12
N ARG A 398 -4.14 23.70 9.43
CA ARG A 398 -4.73 22.97 8.31
C ARG A 398 -3.91 23.17 7.05
N ARG A 399 -3.34 22.09 6.52
CA ARG A 399 -2.50 22.09 5.32
C ARG A 399 -3.09 21.20 4.25
N VAL A 400 -3.03 21.65 3.00
CA VAL A 400 -3.43 20.86 1.84
C VAL A 400 -2.27 20.81 0.85
N TYR A 401 -1.86 19.61 0.44
CA TYR A 401 -1.06 19.42 -0.76
C TYR A 401 -1.99 19.36 -1.96
N LEU A 402 -1.94 20.35 -2.85
CA LEU A 402 -2.83 20.43 -4.00
C LEU A 402 -2.07 20.05 -5.28
N ALA A 403 -2.43 18.90 -5.85
CA ALA A 403 -2.01 18.47 -7.17
C ALA A 403 -3.14 18.69 -8.17
N SER A 404 -2.86 19.37 -9.27
CA SER A 404 -3.86 19.70 -10.29
C SER A 404 -3.20 19.85 -11.65
N ASP A 405 -3.91 19.45 -12.70
CA ASP A 405 -3.58 19.71 -14.10
C ASP A 405 -4.16 21.03 -14.62
N ASP A 406 -4.95 21.73 -13.79
CA ASP A 406 -5.49 23.07 -14.04
C ASP A 406 -4.82 24.08 -13.09
N PRO A 407 -4.03 25.04 -13.61
CA PRO A 407 -3.33 26.04 -12.79
C PRO A 407 -4.27 27.05 -12.12
N GLY A 408 -5.54 27.15 -12.56
CA GLY A 408 -6.55 28.01 -11.95
C GLY A 408 -7.02 27.52 -10.59
N VAL A 409 -6.93 26.20 -10.32
CA VAL A 409 -7.45 25.58 -9.09
C VAL A 409 -6.75 26.09 -7.85
N LEU A 410 -5.43 26.31 -7.88
CA LEU A 410 -4.69 26.81 -6.74
C LEU A 410 -5.13 28.23 -6.34
N HIS A 411 -5.41 29.08 -7.34
CA HIS A 411 -5.90 30.42 -7.09
C HIS A 411 -7.31 30.40 -6.48
N GLU A 412 -8.20 29.60 -7.07
CA GLU A 412 -9.57 29.38 -6.57
C GLU A 412 -9.55 28.88 -5.11
N ALA A 413 -8.73 27.87 -4.81
CA ALA A 413 -8.63 27.26 -3.49
C ALA A 413 -8.14 28.25 -2.43
N LYS A 414 -7.11 29.05 -2.74
CA LYS A 414 -6.59 30.08 -1.83
C LYS A 414 -7.61 31.18 -1.55
N GLN A 415 -8.43 31.54 -2.54
CA GLN A 415 -9.48 32.54 -2.37
C GLN A 415 -10.63 32.03 -1.50
N LYS A 416 -11.10 30.80 -1.73
CA LYS A 416 -12.24 30.22 -1.00
C LYS A 416 -11.87 29.73 0.40
N TYR A 417 -10.63 29.28 0.61
CA TYR A 417 -10.17 28.66 1.86
C TYR A 417 -8.95 29.38 2.45
N PRO A 418 -9.08 30.66 2.86
CA PRO A 418 -7.94 31.46 3.35
C PRO A 418 -7.36 30.96 4.68
N ASN A 419 -8.10 30.13 5.42
CA ASN A 419 -7.66 29.48 6.66
C ASN A 419 -6.76 28.25 6.42
N TYR A 420 -6.61 27.81 5.17
CA TYR A 420 -5.74 26.70 4.81
C TYR A 420 -4.38 27.18 4.30
N THR A 421 -3.35 26.42 4.62
CA THR A 421 -2.04 26.56 3.98
C THR A 421 -1.94 25.58 2.83
N PHE A 422 -1.98 26.09 1.60
CA PHE A 422 -1.83 25.30 0.39
C PHE A 422 -0.36 25.14 0.00
N VAL A 423 0.08 23.88 -0.08
CA VAL A 423 1.37 23.45 -0.61
C VAL A 423 1.12 22.92 -2.02
N SER A 424 1.76 23.51 -3.03
CA SER A 424 1.58 23.12 -4.43
C SER A 424 2.72 23.67 -5.28
N ASP A 425 3.16 22.92 -6.28
CA ASP A 425 4.06 23.42 -7.32
C ASP A 425 3.24 23.83 -8.55
N ASN A 426 2.92 25.12 -8.65
CA ASN A 426 2.07 25.62 -9.73
C ASN A 426 2.74 25.54 -11.12
N GLU A 427 4.08 25.40 -11.19
CA GLU A 427 4.76 25.16 -12.46
C GLU A 427 4.55 23.72 -12.94
N VAL A 428 4.41 22.75 -12.02
CA VAL A 428 3.98 21.38 -12.34
C VAL A 428 2.56 21.38 -12.92
N SER A 429 1.63 22.15 -12.34
CA SER A 429 0.28 22.28 -12.88
C SER A 429 0.24 22.86 -14.29
N ARG A 430 1.12 23.82 -14.62
CA ARG A 430 1.24 24.35 -15.99
C ARG A 430 1.77 23.30 -16.97
N THR A 431 2.83 22.59 -16.60
CA THR A 431 3.46 21.57 -17.47
C THR A 431 2.66 20.28 -17.60
N ALA A 432 1.64 20.06 -16.75
CA ALA A 432 0.69 18.95 -16.87
C ALA A 432 -0.41 19.19 -17.93
N GLY A 433 -0.57 20.43 -18.40
CA GLY A 433 -1.50 20.81 -19.48
C GLY A 433 -1.15 20.15 -20.83
N LEU A 434 -2.15 20.04 -21.72
CA LEU A 434 -2.04 19.30 -22.99
C LEU A 434 -0.88 19.73 -23.91
N GLY A 435 -0.39 20.96 -23.79
CA GLY A 435 0.72 21.49 -24.61
C GLY A 435 2.11 20.93 -24.25
N ASP A 436 2.39 20.71 -22.97
CA ASP A 436 3.74 20.38 -22.46
C ASP A 436 3.82 19.03 -21.73
N ARG A 437 2.71 18.27 -21.75
CA ARG A 437 2.51 17.04 -20.98
C ARG A 437 3.56 15.96 -21.24
N PHE A 438 4.14 15.92 -22.44
CA PHE A 438 5.11 14.90 -22.85
C PHE A 438 6.54 15.48 -22.85
N THR A 439 6.97 16.02 -21.71
CA THR A 439 8.32 16.57 -21.51
C THR A 439 8.97 15.98 -20.24
N ASN A 440 10.29 16.00 -20.15
CA ASN A 440 11.00 15.57 -18.94
C ASN A 440 10.59 16.39 -17.70
N ALA A 441 10.31 17.69 -17.87
CA ALA A 441 9.81 18.55 -16.80
C ALA A 441 8.43 18.09 -16.30
N SER A 442 7.50 17.78 -17.22
CA SER A 442 6.18 17.24 -16.87
C SER A 442 6.27 15.87 -16.21
N LEU A 443 7.19 14.99 -16.67
CA LEU A 443 7.45 13.70 -16.04
C LEU A 443 7.96 13.84 -14.61
N HIS A 444 8.92 14.74 -14.36
CA HIS A 444 9.41 15.02 -13.01
C HIS A 444 8.30 15.58 -12.12
N GLY A 445 7.48 16.49 -12.67
CA GLY A 445 6.34 17.07 -11.97
C GLY A 445 5.30 16.04 -11.54
N ILE A 446 4.87 15.17 -12.45
CA ILE A 446 3.86 14.15 -12.10
C ILE A 446 4.40 13.10 -11.13
N ILE A 447 5.69 12.75 -11.22
CA ILE A 447 6.34 11.86 -10.24
C ILE A 447 6.38 12.54 -8.86
N LEU A 448 6.69 13.83 -8.80
CA LEU A 448 6.67 14.61 -7.56
C LEU A 448 5.25 14.65 -6.95
N ASP A 449 4.22 14.92 -7.75
CA ASP A 449 2.83 14.93 -7.29
C ASP A 449 2.42 13.59 -6.70
N ILE A 450 2.68 12.49 -7.41
CA ILE A 450 2.40 11.12 -6.92
C ILE A 450 3.18 10.84 -5.62
N TYR A 451 4.45 11.23 -5.58
CA TYR A 451 5.33 11.03 -4.42
C TYR A 451 4.84 11.79 -3.18
N LEU A 452 4.37 13.03 -3.33
CA LEU A 452 3.88 13.85 -2.22
C LEU A 452 2.45 13.48 -1.81
N LEU A 453 1.56 13.15 -2.75
CA LEU A 453 0.21 12.65 -2.47
C LEU A 453 0.28 11.36 -1.64
N SER A 454 1.12 10.39 -2.01
CA SER A 454 1.30 9.14 -1.27
C SER A 454 1.86 9.31 0.15
N ARG A 455 2.38 10.50 0.50
CA ARG A 455 2.93 10.85 1.84
C ARG A 455 2.00 11.75 2.65
N CYS A 456 0.84 12.10 2.11
CA CYS A 456 -0.19 12.81 2.86
C CYS A 456 -0.84 11.89 3.90
N ASP A 457 -1.44 12.47 4.94
CA ASP A 457 -2.11 11.71 5.99
C ASP A 457 -3.50 11.21 5.54
N PHE A 458 -4.04 11.82 4.49
CA PHE A 458 -5.31 11.49 3.84
C PHE A 458 -5.30 11.99 2.40
N ILE A 459 -5.93 11.28 1.46
CA ILE A 459 -6.06 11.72 0.05
C ILE A 459 -7.53 11.94 -0.30
N VAL A 460 -7.88 13.10 -0.84
CA VAL A 460 -9.18 13.36 -1.47
C VAL A 460 -8.99 13.51 -2.97
N CYS A 461 -9.66 12.69 -3.77
CA CYS A 461 -9.45 12.67 -5.22
C CYS A 461 -10.61 12.02 -5.98
N THR A 462 -10.40 11.80 -7.27
CA THR A 462 -11.20 10.89 -8.11
C THR A 462 -10.40 9.64 -8.45
N PHE A 463 -10.94 8.46 -8.12
CA PHE A 463 -10.33 7.18 -8.48
C PHE A 463 -10.53 6.82 -9.94
N SER A 464 -11.31 7.56 -10.73
CA SER A 464 -11.21 7.50 -12.20
C SER A 464 -9.82 7.95 -12.73
N SER A 465 -9.03 8.68 -11.93
CA SER A 465 -7.66 9.07 -12.26
C SER A 465 -6.64 8.02 -11.82
N ASN A 466 -5.87 7.50 -12.78
CA ASN A 466 -4.72 6.63 -12.50
C ASN A 466 -3.71 7.29 -11.55
N VAL A 467 -3.53 8.62 -11.60
CA VAL A 467 -2.59 9.34 -10.72
C VAL A 467 -2.97 9.17 -9.25
N CYS A 468 -4.27 9.28 -8.94
CA CYS A 468 -4.71 9.09 -7.57
C CYS A 468 -4.59 7.62 -7.14
N ARG A 469 -4.96 6.67 -8.01
CA ARG A 469 -4.83 5.24 -7.69
C ARG A 469 -3.39 4.83 -7.42
N VAL A 470 -2.42 5.27 -8.24
CA VAL A 470 -0.99 5.05 -7.99
C VAL A 470 -0.55 5.68 -6.66
N SER A 471 -1.04 6.88 -6.35
CA SER A 471 -0.70 7.56 -5.08
C SER A 471 -1.23 6.79 -3.87
N TYR A 472 -2.45 6.25 -3.96
CA TYR A 472 -3.05 5.37 -2.96
C TYR A 472 -2.29 4.05 -2.83
N GLU A 473 -1.95 3.40 -3.94
CA GLU A 473 -1.16 2.17 -3.97
C GLU A 473 0.23 2.35 -3.34
N LEU A 474 0.89 3.48 -3.59
CA LEU A 474 2.17 3.82 -2.96
C LEU A 474 2.05 4.17 -1.48
N MET A 475 0.87 4.59 -1.02
CA MET A 475 0.61 4.81 0.40
C MET A 475 0.52 3.49 1.18
N MET A 476 0.00 2.42 0.55
CA MET A 476 -0.30 1.16 1.23
C MET A 476 0.89 0.55 1.98
N PRO A 477 2.12 0.48 1.43
CA PRO A 477 3.27 -0.10 2.11
C PRO A 477 3.92 0.82 3.17
N LEU A 478 3.53 2.10 3.26
CA LEU A 478 4.18 3.09 4.12
C LEU A 478 3.65 3.11 5.56
N HIS A 479 2.50 2.47 5.80
CA HIS A 479 1.76 2.55 7.06
C HIS A 479 1.24 1.17 7.48
N GLY A 480 0.80 1.04 8.73
CA GLY A 480 0.22 -0.21 9.24
C GLY A 480 -1.07 -0.61 8.50
N ASP A 481 -2.05 0.29 8.46
CA ASP A 481 -3.28 0.11 7.66
C ASP A 481 -3.79 1.48 7.16
N PRO A 482 -3.38 1.94 5.97
CA PRO A 482 -3.86 3.19 5.41
C PRO A 482 -5.06 2.99 4.47
N SER A 483 -5.72 1.82 4.46
CA SER A 483 -6.78 1.51 3.49
C SER A 483 -7.96 2.48 3.54
N ILE A 484 -8.19 3.15 4.67
CA ILE A 484 -9.24 4.16 4.83
C ILE A 484 -8.74 5.59 4.71
N ARG A 485 -7.45 5.82 4.38
CA ARG A 485 -6.84 7.15 4.28
C ARG A 485 -7.11 7.83 2.94
N PHE A 486 -8.30 7.60 2.38
CA PHE A 486 -8.72 8.24 1.15
C PHE A 486 -10.21 8.57 1.16
N LYS A 487 -10.60 9.52 0.31
CA LYS A 487 -11.98 9.69 -0.16
C LYS A 487 -11.98 9.92 -1.67
N SER A 488 -12.62 9.00 -2.39
CA SER A 488 -12.91 9.15 -3.81
C SER A 488 -14.25 9.88 -3.99
N LEU A 489 -14.33 10.77 -4.99
CA LEU A 489 -15.57 11.44 -5.38
C LEU A 489 -16.38 10.65 -6.43
N ASP A 490 -15.80 9.61 -7.03
CA ASP A 490 -16.40 8.85 -8.13
C ASP A 490 -16.25 7.34 -7.94
N ASP A 491 -15.20 6.72 -8.46
CA ASP A 491 -15.05 5.27 -8.50
C ASP A 491 -14.61 4.71 -7.13
N LEU A 492 -14.92 3.43 -6.89
CA LEU A 492 -14.21 2.61 -5.91
C LEU A 492 -12.75 2.40 -6.37
N TYR A 493 -11.89 1.87 -5.50
CA TYR A 493 -10.56 1.46 -5.95
C TYR A 493 -10.72 0.34 -6.99
N TYR A 494 -10.01 0.48 -8.10
CA TYR A 494 -9.92 -0.55 -9.13
C TYR A 494 -8.55 -0.53 -9.81
N PHE A 495 -8.11 -1.70 -10.24
CA PHE A 495 -7.00 -1.86 -11.15
C PHE A 495 -7.55 -2.08 -12.56
N HIS A 496 -7.10 -1.29 -13.55
CA HIS A 496 -7.58 -1.44 -14.92
C HIS A 496 -7.28 -2.86 -15.41
N GLY A 497 -8.28 -3.56 -15.96
CA GLY A 497 -8.12 -4.95 -16.36
C GLY A 497 -7.91 -5.92 -15.19
N GLN A 498 -8.51 -5.65 -14.03
CA GLN A 498 -8.71 -6.63 -12.98
C GLN A 498 -9.68 -7.76 -13.39
N ASN A 499 -9.69 -8.84 -12.62
CA ASN A 499 -10.77 -9.82 -12.60
C ASN A 499 -12.02 -9.24 -11.92
N ALA A 500 -13.15 -9.94 -12.03
CA ALA A 500 -14.41 -9.47 -11.47
C ALA A 500 -14.28 -9.15 -9.97
N HIS A 501 -14.72 -7.95 -9.57
CA HIS A 501 -14.79 -7.56 -8.16
C HIS A 501 -16.08 -8.10 -7.57
N ASN A 502 -15.98 -9.21 -6.85
CA ASN A 502 -17.13 -9.87 -6.25
C ASN A 502 -17.30 -9.52 -4.77
N VAL A 503 -18.56 -9.42 -4.35
CA VAL A 503 -18.95 -9.26 -2.94
C VAL A 503 -19.93 -10.36 -2.54
N LEU A 504 -19.90 -10.74 -1.26
CA LEU A 504 -20.74 -11.77 -0.65
C LEU A 504 -21.85 -11.13 0.17
N ALA A 505 -23.10 -11.52 -0.08
CA ALA A 505 -24.24 -11.10 0.71
C ALA A 505 -24.19 -11.72 2.12
N ILE A 506 -24.23 -10.88 3.15
CA ILE A 506 -24.28 -11.28 4.56
C ILE A 506 -25.66 -11.07 5.20
N GLU A 507 -26.56 -10.38 4.51
CA GLU A 507 -27.96 -10.23 4.89
C GLU A 507 -28.88 -10.39 3.68
N ASP A 508 -30.08 -10.95 3.90
CA ASP A 508 -31.11 -11.04 2.86
C ASP A 508 -31.62 -9.65 2.46
N HIS A 509 -31.99 -9.49 1.19
CA HIS A 509 -32.64 -8.29 0.70
C HIS A 509 -33.69 -8.60 -0.37
N GLN A 510 -34.87 -8.04 -0.15
CA GLN A 510 -35.93 -7.99 -1.15
C GLN A 510 -35.99 -6.58 -1.71
N SER A 511 -36.01 -6.47 -3.04
CA SER A 511 -36.07 -5.20 -3.76
C SER A 511 -37.29 -4.39 -3.33
N ARG A 512 -37.07 -3.15 -2.88
CA ARG A 512 -38.12 -2.22 -2.45
C ARG A 512 -38.60 -1.30 -3.56
N HIS A 513 -37.74 -1.07 -4.55
CA HIS A 513 -38.00 -0.17 -5.67
C HIS A 513 -37.58 -0.80 -7.00
N ASP A 514 -38.17 -0.30 -8.09
CA ASP A 514 -37.75 -0.66 -9.44
C ASP A 514 -36.28 -0.26 -9.65
N GLY A 515 -35.49 -1.20 -10.16
CA GLY A 515 -34.04 -1.03 -10.33
C GLY A 515 -33.18 -1.61 -9.21
N GLU A 516 -33.74 -2.08 -8.10
CA GLU A 516 -33.02 -2.87 -7.09
C GLU A 516 -32.95 -4.37 -7.46
N ILE A 517 -31.93 -5.07 -6.97
CA ILE A 517 -31.79 -6.52 -7.06
C ILE A 517 -32.15 -7.19 -5.73
N SER A 518 -32.82 -8.35 -5.80
CA SER A 518 -33.05 -9.21 -4.62
C SER A 518 -31.96 -10.27 -4.54
N PHE A 519 -31.57 -10.63 -3.32
CA PHE A 519 -30.52 -11.62 -3.03
C PHE A 519 -30.71 -12.19 -1.62
N ASN A 520 -30.13 -13.36 -1.38
CA ASN A 520 -30.11 -14.01 -0.08
C ASN A 520 -28.67 -14.07 0.46
N VAL A 521 -28.54 -14.34 1.75
CA VAL A 521 -27.25 -14.63 2.38
C VAL A 521 -26.52 -15.72 1.60
N GLY A 522 -25.25 -15.45 1.26
CA GLY A 522 -24.40 -16.34 0.49
C GLY A 522 -24.42 -16.10 -1.03
N ASP A 523 -25.33 -15.27 -1.55
CA ASP A 523 -25.31 -14.89 -2.96
C ASP A 523 -24.12 -13.95 -3.27
N ILE A 524 -23.60 -14.04 -4.50
CA ILE A 524 -22.47 -13.26 -4.99
C ILE A 524 -22.96 -12.20 -5.98
N VAL A 525 -22.48 -10.97 -5.81
CA VAL A 525 -22.72 -9.85 -6.72
C VAL A 525 -21.39 -9.32 -7.24
N GLY A 526 -21.28 -9.17 -8.56
CA GLY A 526 -20.17 -8.47 -9.21
C GLY A 526 -20.42 -6.95 -9.13
N VAL A 527 -19.55 -6.22 -8.44
CA VAL A 527 -19.68 -4.78 -8.19
C VAL A 527 -19.27 -4.00 -9.43
N ALA A 528 -20.11 -3.04 -9.84
CA ALA A 528 -19.77 -2.05 -10.86
C ALA A 528 -19.27 -0.73 -10.23
N GLY A 529 -19.84 -0.32 -9.10
CA GLY A 529 -19.42 0.88 -8.37
C GLY A 529 -20.31 1.20 -7.17
N ASN A 530 -19.86 2.12 -6.32
CA ASN A 530 -20.62 2.65 -5.19
C ASN A 530 -21.13 4.06 -5.53
N HIS A 531 -22.38 4.35 -5.23
CA HIS A 531 -23.00 5.66 -5.50
C HIS A 531 -22.76 6.68 -4.39
N TRP A 532 -22.13 6.25 -3.29
CA TRP A 532 -21.84 7.05 -2.10
C TRP A 532 -23.10 7.60 -1.41
N ASP A 533 -24.20 6.84 -1.50
CA ASP A 533 -25.52 7.16 -0.94
C ASP A 533 -26.12 5.99 -0.13
N GLY A 534 -25.29 5.02 0.26
CA GLY A 534 -25.68 3.77 0.92
C GLY A 534 -26.05 2.64 -0.04
N TYR A 535 -26.05 2.89 -1.35
CA TYR A 535 -26.28 1.88 -2.39
C TYR A 535 -25.08 1.74 -3.33
N SER A 536 -24.96 0.55 -3.88
CA SER A 536 -24.03 0.21 -4.94
C SER A 536 -24.76 -0.40 -6.12
N MET A 537 -24.13 -0.35 -7.28
CA MET A 537 -24.62 -0.96 -8.51
C MET A 537 -23.81 -2.22 -8.81
N GLY A 538 -24.49 -3.28 -9.25
CA GLY A 538 -23.80 -4.51 -9.63
C GLY A 538 -24.70 -5.52 -10.31
N THR A 539 -24.13 -6.67 -10.61
CA THR A 539 -24.80 -7.79 -11.29
C THR A 539 -24.77 -9.02 -10.41
N HIS A 540 -25.95 -9.55 -10.10
CA HIS A 540 -26.07 -10.80 -9.35
C HIS A 540 -25.53 -11.95 -10.20
N VAL A 541 -24.50 -12.65 -9.71
CA VAL A 541 -23.74 -13.62 -10.51
C VAL A 541 -24.60 -14.80 -10.98
N LYS A 542 -25.43 -15.35 -10.10
CA LYS A 542 -26.31 -16.48 -10.42
C LYS A 542 -27.46 -16.16 -11.38
N THR A 543 -28.09 -15.00 -11.23
CA THR A 543 -29.31 -14.64 -11.99
C THR A 543 -29.02 -13.77 -13.21
N GLY A 544 -27.83 -13.16 -13.30
CA GLY A 544 -27.47 -12.19 -14.33
C GLY A 544 -28.22 -10.85 -14.22
N ARG A 545 -29.04 -10.65 -13.17
CA ARG A 545 -29.81 -9.41 -13.00
C ARG A 545 -28.91 -8.31 -12.46
N SER A 546 -28.92 -7.16 -13.13
CA SER A 546 -28.22 -5.95 -12.69
C SER A 546 -29.16 -4.98 -12.01
N GLY A 547 -28.65 -4.24 -11.03
CA GLY A 547 -29.39 -3.19 -10.33
C GLY A 547 -28.70 -2.74 -9.04
N LEU A 548 -29.39 -1.87 -8.33
CA LEU A 548 -28.95 -1.31 -7.05
C LEU A 548 -29.09 -2.32 -5.93
N PHE A 549 -28.17 -2.27 -4.98
CA PHE A 549 -28.23 -3.02 -3.74
C PHE A 549 -27.66 -2.21 -2.56
N PRO A 550 -28.16 -2.41 -1.33
CA PRO A 550 -27.61 -1.71 -0.16
C PRO A 550 -26.18 -2.17 0.15
N SER A 551 -25.23 -1.23 0.18
CA SER A 551 -23.79 -1.52 0.30
C SER A 551 -23.40 -2.16 1.62
N TYR A 552 -24.10 -1.84 2.71
CA TYR A 552 -23.81 -2.38 4.04
C TYR A 552 -24.09 -3.89 4.17
N LYS A 553 -24.91 -4.48 3.28
CA LYS A 553 -25.29 -5.91 3.32
C LYS A 553 -24.27 -6.87 2.70
N PHE A 554 -23.12 -6.35 2.31
CA PHE A 554 -22.11 -7.09 1.59
C PHE A 554 -20.73 -6.94 2.21
N VAL A 555 -19.93 -8.00 2.08
CA VAL A 555 -18.49 -7.99 2.39
C VAL A 555 -17.68 -8.33 1.13
N ASN A 556 -16.49 -7.75 1.01
CA ASN A 556 -15.60 -8.04 -0.12
C ASN A 556 -15.14 -9.51 -0.08
N ILE A 557 -15.22 -10.19 -1.23
CA ILE A 557 -14.59 -11.51 -1.39
C ILE A 557 -13.12 -11.28 -1.68
N ILE A 558 -12.26 -11.84 -0.83
CA ILE A 558 -10.82 -11.75 -0.99
C ILE A 558 -10.37 -12.95 -1.81
N GLU A 559 -10.10 -12.72 -3.09
CA GLU A 559 -9.65 -13.75 -4.02
C GLU A 559 -8.21 -14.19 -3.66
N ARG A 560 -8.06 -15.44 -3.21
CA ARG A 560 -6.78 -16.02 -2.81
C ARG A 560 -6.31 -16.95 -3.91
N VAL A 561 -5.09 -16.73 -4.41
CA VAL A 561 -4.53 -17.53 -5.49
C VAL A 561 -3.16 -18.06 -5.09
N LYS A 562 -2.90 -19.33 -5.39
CA LYS A 562 -1.60 -19.94 -5.20
C LYS A 562 -0.59 -19.29 -6.16
N MET A 563 0.40 -18.61 -5.59
CA MET A 563 1.51 -18.00 -6.31
C MET A 563 2.85 -18.55 -5.81
N PRO A 564 3.95 -18.38 -6.57
CA PRO A 564 5.28 -18.73 -6.10
C PRO A 564 5.66 -17.98 -4.81
N THR A 565 6.31 -18.69 -3.90
CA THR A 565 6.74 -18.18 -2.59
C THR A 565 8.25 -17.89 -2.52
N TYR A 566 9.02 -18.35 -3.53
CA TYR A 566 10.46 -18.12 -3.70
C TYR A 566 11.32 -18.51 -2.48
N HIS A 567 11.04 -19.66 -1.86
CA HIS A 567 11.79 -20.16 -0.69
C HIS A 567 13.28 -20.45 -0.96
N GLU A 568 13.73 -20.41 -2.20
CA GLU A 568 15.12 -20.64 -2.61
C GLU A 568 16.06 -19.45 -2.29
N GLU A 569 15.54 -18.35 -1.76
CA GLU A 569 16.36 -17.26 -1.21
C GLU A 569 17.14 -17.78 0.01
N PRO A 570 18.49 -17.68 0.03
CA PRO A 570 19.31 -18.24 1.10
C PRO A 570 19.03 -17.70 2.52
N ASP A 571 18.26 -16.61 2.64
CA ASP A 571 18.04 -15.87 3.90
C ASP A 571 16.56 -15.46 4.11
N LEU A 572 15.58 -16.26 3.66
CA LEU A 572 14.15 -15.96 3.85
C LEU A 572 13.62 -16.10 5.28
#